data_AF-K9GZU7-F1
#
_entry.id   AF-K9GZU7-F1
#
_cell.length_a   1.000
_cell.length_b   1.000
_cell.length_c   1.000
_cell.angle_alpha   90.00
_cell.angle_beta   90.00
_cell.angle_gamma   90.00
#
_symmetry.space_group_name_H-M   'P 1'
#
loop_
_entity.id
_entity.type
_entity.pdbx_description
1 polymer ?
#
loop_
_entity_poly.entity_id
_entity_poly.type
_entity_poly.pdbx_seq_one_letter_code
_entity_poly.pdbx_strand_id
1 'polypeptide(L)'
;MSTSSTILQILFLYAAQCLIPATLLIATPKKSILRYLSIPCSTFIVYRAIPVAAALGPGFIWCECSRLFVTIIFQCLNLLLINPKNSNDLCTEGSESFVAQIFAATRFFTDPRGINTPWQIKNVPPQPAYYKRRAMNTPPRGRFLVRQSAIVVWQYLALDVLATLGLQRALEQEKRGMLPPVPQWDMSTEQWIERIISNIMAGFVVSRILIDFHHRAFSIILVGFGLDSPENCPPLYGRALDADTVRGFWGKFWHQLLQNPLTSVSAFITQELLGLQPRSLVQRYMNVFVVFFCSGGLHLILDIVQGIPAQESGAMLFFVTAPLGLIVEDCIKALWKHFSKAHGPGQITTKPLWQRALGLAWSIAWLGVTSTGFFYPQVVRPQNQALVPFSLAGQIGLLIQAGVVLVGGGVLAKVFEVEV
;
A
#
# COMPACT_ATOMS: atom_id res chain seq x y z
N MET A 1 19.38 22.64 -10.92
CA MET A 1 19.94 21.29 -11.14
C MET A 1 19.26 20.70 -12.36
N SER A 2 19.98 19.94 -13.19
CA SER A 2 19.34 19.18 -14.28
C SER A 2 18.52 18.02 -13.71
N THR A 3 17.45 17.60 -14.40
CA THR A 3 16.62 16.45 -14.00
C THR A 3 17.46 15.20 -13.74
N SER A 4 18.47 14.94 -14.58
CA SER A 4 19.39 13.81 -14.42
C SER A 4 20.21 13.89 -13.12
N SER A 5 20.67 15.08 -12.73
CA SER A 5 21.40 15.29 -11.48
C SER A 5 20.50 15.04 -10.27
N THR A 6 19.24 15.47 -10.32
CA THR A 6 18.25 15.24 -9.27
C THR A 6 17.91 13.75 -9.12
N ILE A 7 17.70 13.03 -10.24
CA ILE A 7 17.46 11.58 -10.23
C ILE A 7 18.65 10.83 -9.59
N LEU A 8 19.88 11.15 -10.01
CA LEU A 8 21.08 10.53 -9.46
C LEU A 8 21.20 10.76 -7.95
N GLN A 9 20.87 11.97 -7.49
CA GLN A 9 20.89 12.31 -6.07
C GLN A 9 19.87 11.48 -5.27
N ILE A 10 18.65 11.28 -5.79
CA ILE A 10 17.64 10.44 -5.14
C ILE A 10 18.09 8.98 -5.09
N LEU A 11 18.64 8.45 -6.19
CA LEU A 11 19.17 7.09 -6.22
C LEU A 11 20.28 6.89 -5.18
N PHE A 12 21.17 7.87 -5.04
CA PHE A 12 22.22 7.85 -4.02
C PHE A 12 21.63 7.87 -2.60
N LEU A 13 20.65 8.74 -2.33
CA LEU A 13 19.98 8.81 -1.03
C LEU A 13 19.22 7.50 -0.72
N TYR A 14 18.58 6.90 -1.72
CA TYR A 14 17.87 5.63 -1.57
C TYR A 14 18.85 4.48 -1.30
N ALA A 15 19.98 4.43 -2.02
CA ALA A 15 21.04 3.46 -1.76
C ALA A 15 21.58 3.61 -0.33
N ALA A 16 21.83 4.84 0.13
CA ALA A 16 22.25 5.09 1.52
C ALA A 16 21.19 4.64 2.53
N GLN A 17 19.91 4.92 2.27
CA GLN A 17 18.78 4.52 3.11
C GLN A 17 18.69 2.99 3.28
N CYS A 18 19.11 2.24 2.26
CA CYS A 18 19.13 0.79 2.25
C CYS A 18 20.42 0.21 2.87
N LEU A 19 21.59 0.74 2.49
CA LEU A 19 22.89 0.17 2.82
C LEU A 19 23.34 0.47 4.25
N ILE A 20 23.03 1.63 4.80
CA ILE A 20 23.38 1.98 6.19
C ILE A 20 22.74 1.01 7.19
N PRO A 21 21.41 0.79 7.18
CA PRO A 21 20.82 -0.15 8.13
C PRO A 21 21.20 -1.60 7.85
N ALA A 22 21.43 -2.00 6.59
CA ALA A 22 21.97 -3.31 6.25
C ALA A 22 23.37 -3.53 6.84
N THR A 23 24.25 -2.54 6.73
CA THR A 23 25.59 -2.57 7.33
C THR A 23 25.51 -2.67 8.86
N LEU A 24 24.63 -1.89 9.50
CA LEU A 24 24.43 -1.97 10.94
C LEU A 24 23.91 -3.35 11.37
N LEU A 25 23.02 -3.97 10.60
CA LEU A 25 22.48 -5.31 10.87
C LEU A 25 23.58 -6.37 10.89
N ILE A 26 24.50 -6.32 9.91
CA ILE A 26 25.60 -7.29 9.76
C ILE A 26 26.73 -7.02 10.75
N ALA A 27 27.18 -5.77 10.86
CA ALA A 27 28.40 -5.40 11.56
C ALA A 27 28.23 -5.27 13.08
N THR A 28 27.00 -5.33 13.61
CA THR A 28 26.74 -5.12 15.04
C THR A 28 25.91 -6.23 15.68
N PRO A 29 26.14 -6.56 16.96
CA PRO A 29 25.30 -7.51 17.68
C PRO A 29 23.89 -6.94 17.94
N LYS A 30 22.91 -7.82 18.18
CA LYS A 30 21.48 -7.47 18.35
C LYS A 30 21.20 -6.35 19.37
N LYS A 31 22.02 -6.24 20.42
CA LYS A 31 21.88 -5.25 21.52
C LYS A 31 22.81 -4.04 21.39
N SER A 32 23.46 -3.84 20.25
CA SER A 32 24.41 -2.74 20.07
C SER A 32 23.72 -1.37 20.11
N ILE A 33 24.29 -0.44 20.87
CA ILE A 33 23.80 0.94 20.96
C ILE A 33 23.92 1.68 19.61
N LEU A 34 24.86 1.25 18.75
CA LEU A 34 25.07 1.83 17.41
C LEU A 34 23.84 1.66 16.52
N ARG A 35 22.99 0.64 16.78
CA ARG A 35 21.76 0.42 16.02
C ARG A 35 20.76 1.55 16.18
N TYR A 36 20.79 2.28 17.30
CA TYR A 36 19.93 3.45 17.51
C TYR A 36 20.25 4.59 16.55
N LEU A 37 21.49 4.68 16.03
CA LEU A 37 21.88 5.67 15.02
C LEU A 37 21.12 5.49 13.70
N SER A 38 20.58 4.29 13.43
CA SER A 38 19.79 4.05 12.21
C SER A 38 18.59 4.99 12.09
N ILE A 39 17.96 5.39 13.19
CA ILE A 39 16.78 6.25 13.19
C ILE A 39 17.11 7.70 12.81
N PRO A 40 18.00 8.43 13.52
CA PRO A 40 18.36 9.78 13.11
C PRO A 40 19.02 9.82 11.73
N CYS A 41 19.83 8.82 11.35
CA CYS A 41 20.40 8.73 10.00
C CYS A 41 19.31 8.55 8.94
N SER A 42 18.39 7.61 9.12
CA SER A 42 17.30 7.38 8.17
C SER A 42 16.39 8.61 8.06
N THR A 43 16.04 9.24 9.19
CA THR A 43 15.24 10.46 9.21
C THR A 43 15.94 11.61 8.49
N PHE A 44 17.25 11.78 8.69
CA PHE A 44 18.03 12.78 7.97
C PHE A 44 18.04 12.53 6.46
N ILE A 45 18.21 11.29 6.02
CA ILE A 45 18.16 10.93 4.59
C ILE A 45 16.80 11.25 4.00
N VAL A 46 15.71 10.90 4.68
CA VAL A 46 14.34 11.24 4.24
C VAL A 46 14.14 12.75 4.17
N TYR A 47 14.58 13.49 5.19
CA TYR A 47 14.54 14.96 5.22
C TYR A 47 15.28 15.58 4.03
N ARG A 48 16.40 14.98 3.60
CA ARG A 48 17.15 15.43 2.42
C ARG A 48 16.50 14.99 1.10
N ALA A 49 15.87 13.80 1.07
CA ALA A 49 15.24 13.26 -0.12
C ALA A 49 13.97 14.05 -0.51
N ILE A 50 13.19 14.50 0.49
CA ILE A 50 11.91 15.18 0.25
C ILE A 50 12.03 16.42 -0.64
N PRO A 51 12.87 17.43 -0.33
CA PRO A 51 12.98 18.62 -1.16
C PRO A 51 13.57 18.34 -2.55
N VAL A 52 14.55 17.43 -2.62
CA VAL A 52 15.20 17.04 -3.88
C VAL A 52 14.19 16.43 -4.82
N ALA A 53 13.30 15.58 -4.30
CA ALA A 53 12.35 14.89 -5.13
C ALA A 53 11.07 15.69 -5.39
N ALA A 54 10.67 16.61 -4.50
CA ALA A 54 9.66 17.62 -4.81
C ALA A 54 10.07 18.49 -6.01
N ALA A 55 11.37 18.71 -6.23
CA ALA A 55 11.89 19.43 -7.39
C ALA A 55 11.73 18.68 -8.73
N LEU A 56 11.39 17.39 -8.73
CA LEU A 56 11.04 16.64 -9.94
C LEU A 56 9.61 16.92 -10.44
N GLY A 57 8.84 17.68 -9.67
CA GLY A 57 7.47 18.09 -10.01
C GLY A 57 6.42 17.36 -9.17
N PRO A 58 5.18 17.89 -9.16
CA PRO A 58 4.06 17.23 -8.52
C PRO A 58 3.74 15.93 -9.27
N GLY A 59 3.51 14.86 -8.53
CA GLY A 59 3.12 13.60 -9.14
C GLY A 59 3.25 12.41 -8.20
N PHE A 60 2.52 11.36 -8.54
CA PHE A 60 2.46 10.18 -7.70
C PHE A 60 3.76 9.37 -7.68
N ILE A 61 4.61 9.49 -8.70
CA ILE A 61 5.94 8.84 -8.74
C ILE A 61 6.76 9.22 -7.51
N TRP A 62 6.74 10.50 -7.10
CA TRP A 62 7.46 10.93 -5.91
C TRP A 62 6.77 10.50 -4.61
N CYS A 63 5.44 10.45 -4.58
CA CYS A 63 4.69 9.88 -3.45
C CYS A 63 5.13 8.43 -3.17
N GLU A 64 5.28 7.63 -4.21
CA GLU A 64 5.73 6.25 -4.10
C GLU A 64 7.17 6.15 -3.58
N CYS A 65 8.06 6.98 -4.09
CA CYS A 65 9.43 7.04 -3.58
C CYS A 65 9.45 7.46 -2.09
N SER A 66 8.69 8.49 -1.70
CA SER A 66 8.53 8.89 -0.28
C SER A 66 8.05 7.72 0.58
N ARG A 67 7.06 6.96 0.08
CA ARG A 67 6.56 5.75 0.74
C ARG A 67 7.69 4.72 0.94
N LEU A 68 8.56 4.50 -0.05
CA LEU A 68 9.72 3.61 0.10
C LEU A 68 10.67 4.07 1.21
N PHE A 69 11.04 5.35 1.21
CA PHE A 69 11.93 5.95 2.23
C PHE A 69 11.37 5.81 3.65
N VAL A 70 10.09 6.16 3.84
CA VAL A 70 9.42 6.09 5.14
C VAL A 70 9.22 4.63 5.58
N THR A 71 8.93 3.71 4.65
CA THR A 71 8.84 2.27 4.98
C THR A 71 10.15 1.74 5.54
N ILE A 72 11.30 2.20 5.03
CA ILE A 72 12.61 1.79 5.54
C ILE A 72 12.83 2.30 6.98
N ILE A 73 12.36 3.50 7.35
CA ILE A 73 12.43 3.96 8.76
C ILE A 73 11.71 2.97 9.68
N PHE A 74 10.50 2.54 9.31
CA PHE A 74 9.78 1.55 10.10
C PHE A 74 10.46 0.18 10.11
N GLN A 75 11.13 -0.22 9.03
CA GLN A 75 11.94 -1.44 9.03
C GLN A 75 13.21 -1.31 9.88
N CYS A 76 13.85 -0.14 9.94
CA CYS A 76 14.93 0.13 10.89
C CYS A 76 14.44 -0.04 12.33
N LEU A 77 13.30 0.55 12.69
CA LEU A 77 12.69 0.37 14.01
C LEU A 77 12.42 -1.12 14.29
N ASN A 78 11.81 -1.81 13.33
CA ASN A 78 11.45 -3.22 13.49
C ASN A 78 12.67 -4.13 13.62
N LEU A 79 13.61 -4.05 12.68
CA LEU A 79 14.65 -5.08 12.50
C LEU A 79 15.96 -4.75 13.21
N LEU A 80 16.18 -3.50 13.63
CA LEU A 80 17.36 -3.12 14.39
C LEU A 80 17.07 -2.94 15.87
N LEU A 81 15.86 -2.52 16.26
CA LEU A 81 15.54 -2.15 17.64
C LEU A 81 14.49 -3.05 18.30
N ILE A 82 13.29 -3.19 17.70
CA ILE A 82 12.16 -3.89 18.34
C ILE A 82 12.33 -5.41 18.28
N ASN A 83 12.56 -5.95 17.09
CA ASN A 83 12.76 -7.37 16.79
C ASN A 83 14.14 -7.58 16.15
N PRO A 84 15.24 -7.30 16.87
CA PRO A 84 16.56 -7.15 16.28
C PRO A 84 17.02 -8.42 15.55
N LYS A 85 17.36 -8.25 14.27
CA LYS A 85 18.00 -9.28 13.43
C LYS A 85 19.51 -9.07 13.34
N ASN A 86 20.25 -10.11 12.99
CA ASN A 86 21.69 -10.02 12.71
C ASN A 86 22.08 -10.90 11.51
N SER A 87 23.38 -10.99 11.23
CA SER A 87 23.94 -11.80 10.15
C SER A 87 23.48 -13.27 10.18
N ASN A 88 23.27 -13.86 11.36
CA ASN A 88 22.83 -15.26 11.50
C ASN A 88 21.36 -15.46 11.09
N ASP A 89 20.56 -14.39 11.06
CA ASP A 89 19.17 -14.44 10.60
C ASP A 89 19.07 -14.32 9.06
N LEU A 90 20.18 -14.06 8.36
CA LEU A 90 20.24 -14.04 6.91
C LEU A 90 20.11 -15.48 6.38
N CYS A 91 19.28 -15.68 5.35
CA CYS A 91 19.15 -16.98 4.66
C CYS A 91 20.30 -17.20 3.67
N THR A 92 21.54 -16.91 4.07
CA THR A 92 22.76 -17.04 3.26
C THR A 92 23.56 -18.26 3.72
N GLU A 93 24.15 -19.00 2.79
CA GLU A 93 25.02 -20.12 3.15
C GLU A 93 26.30 -19.62 3.85
N GLY A 94 26.82 -20.40 4.81
CA GLY A 94 27.85 -19.95 5.76
C GLY A 94 29.20 -19.48 5.21
N SER A 95 29.40 -19.50 3.88
CA SER A 95 30.63 -19.03 3.20
C SER A 95 30.42 -17.88 2.21
N GLU A 96 29.29 -17.17 2.26
CA GLU A 96 29.00 -16.10 1.32
C GLU A 96 29.82 -14.82 1.57
N SER A 97 30.26 -14.19 0.47
CA SER A 97 31.03 -12.93 0.49
C SER A 97 30.29 -11.81 1.23
N PHE A 98 31.01 -10.83 1.77
CA PHE A 98 30.42 -9.66 2.42
C PHE A 98 29.41 -8.91 1.52
N VAL A 99 29.66 -8.88 0.21
CA VAL A 99 28.76 -8.27 -0.77
C VAL A 99 27.43 -9.02 -0.84
N ALA A 100 27.47 -10.35 -0.85
CA ALA A 100 26.26 -11.19 -0.83
C ALA A 100 25.48 -11.02 0.49
N GLN A 101 26.18 -10.93 1.62
CA GLN A 101 25.55 -10.63 2.91
C GLN A 101 24.87 -9.26 2.93
N ILE A 102 25.53 -8.21 2.41
CA ILE A 102 24.94 -6.88 2.28
C ILE A 102 23.71 -6.91 1.39
N PHE A 103 23.76 -7.59 0.24
CA PHE A 103 22.61 -7.74 -0.64
C PHE A 103 21.44 -8.43 0.06
N ALA A 104 21.69 -9.56 0.73
CA ALA A 104 20.69 -10.28 1.52
C ALA A 104 20.12 -9.44 2.67
N ALA A 105 20.96 -8.69 3.40
CA ALA A 105 20.52 -7.79 4.45
C ALA A 105 19.70 -6.62 3.91
N THR A 106 20.03 -6.11 2.72
CA THR A 106 19.26 -5.02 2.09
C THR A 106 17.82 -5.46 1.80
N ARG A 107 17.63 -6.73 1.40
CA ARG A 107 16.31 -7.33 1.15
C ARG A 107 15.37 -7.26 2.36
N PHE A 108 15.90 -7.35 3.58
CA PHE A 108 15.09 -7.21 4.80
C PHE A 108 14.43 -5.83 4.93
N PHE A 109 15.07 -4.78 4.42
CA PHE A 109 14.55 -3.41 4.47
C PHE A 109 13.66 -3.06 3.27
N THR A 110 13.91 -3.68 2.11
CA THR A 110 13.17 -3.42 0.87
C THR A 110 11.98 -4.35 0.65
N ASP A 111 11.98 -5.56 1.24
CA ASP A 111 10.85 -6.50 1.23
C ASP A 111 10.24 -6.63 2.63
N PRO A 112 9.36 -5.70 3.03
CA PRO A 112 8.76 -5.71 4.36
C PRO A 112 7.85 -6.92 4.60
N ARG A 113 7.47 -7.66 3.55
CA ARG A 113 6.59 -8.84 3.63
C ARG A 113 7.35 -10.11 3.97
N GLY A 114 8.68 -10.10 3.88
CA GLY A 114 9.54 -11.23 4.20
C GLY A 114 9.27 -12.45 3.33
N ILE A 115 9.05 -12.26 2.03
CA ILE A 115 8.61 -13.33 1.12
C ILE A 115 9.65 -14.46 1.11
N ASN A 116 9.17 -15.70 1.23
CA ASN A 116 9.99 -16.92 1.28
C ASN A 116 11.03 -16.94 2.41
N THR A 117 10.75 -16.26 3.52
CA THR A 117 11.56 -16.32 4.74
C THR A 117 10.74 -16.87 5.92
N PRO A 118 11.39 -17.32 7.02
CA PRO A 118 10.69 -17.69 8.26
C PRO A 118 9.85 -16.55 8.87
N TRP A 119 10.08 -15.30 8.44
CA TRP A 119 9.41 -14.10 8.92
C TRP A 119 8.32 -13.60 7.98
N GLN A 120 7.89 -14.42 7.02
CA GLN A 120 6.84 -14.05 6.07
C GLN A 120 5.54 -13.69 6.79
N ILE A 121 4.92 -12.59 6.38
CA ILE A 121 3.63 -12.15 6.95
C ILE A 121 2.51 -13.15 6.66
N LYS A 122 1.51 -13.18 7.53
CA LYS A 122 0.43 -14.18 7.50
C LYS A 122 -0.42 -14.13 6.22
N ASN A 123 -0.73 -12.93 5.72
CA ASN A 123 -1.73 -12.74 4.66
C ASN A 123 -1.10 -12.41 3.30
N VAL A 124 0.06 -12.98 2.98
CA VAL A 124 0.64 -12.87 1.64
C VAL A 124 -0.32 -13.48 0.61
N PRO A 125 -0.72 -12.73 -0.44
CA PRO A 125 -1.52 -13.29 -1.51
C PRO A 125 -0.79 -14.46 -2.19
N PRO A 126 -1.48 -15.57 -2.49
CA PRO A 126 -0.86 -16.68 -3.18
C PRO A 126 -0.44 -16.28 -4.60
N GLN A 127 0.48 -17.05 -5.18
CA GLN A 127 0.84 -16.89 -6.59
C GLN A 127 -0.41 -16.99 -7.50
N PRO A 128 -0.44 -16.23 -8.62
CA PRO A 128 -1.56 -16.19 -9.56
C PRO A 128 -2.07 -17.58 -9.95
N ALA A 129 -3.39 -17.76 -9.97
CA ALA A 129 -4.01 -19.00 -10.44
C ALA A 129 -3.60 -19.35 -11.88
N TYR A 130 -3.24 -18.33 -12.68
CA TYR A 130 -2.63 -18.43 -14.00
C TYR A 130 -1.52 -19.48 -14.08
N TYR A 131 -0.63 -19.53 -13.08
CA TYR A 131 0.50 -20.48 -13.07
C TYR A 131 0.04 -21.90 -12.73
N LYS A 132 -0.74 -22.03 -11.64
CA LYS A 132 -1.23 -23.32 -11.15
C LYS A 132 -2.09 -24.05 -12.19
N ARG A 133 -3.00 -23.34 -12.89
CA ARG A 133 -3.85 -23.93 -13.93
C ARG A 133 -3.08 -24.48 -15.14
N ARG A 134 -1.84 -24.02 -15.34
CA ARG A 134 -0.94 -24.48 -16.40
C ARG A 134 0.10 -25.47 -15.88
N ALA A 135 -0.17 -26.12 -14.73
CA ALA A 135 0.72 -27.07 -14.06
C ALA A 135 2.12 -26.51 -13.78
N MET A 136 2.25 -25.19 -13.59
CA MET A 136 3.50 -24.55 -13.19
C MET A 136 3.53 -24.40 -11.67
N ASN A 137 4.39 -25.16 -11.00
CA ASN A 137 4.60 -25.06 -9.56
C ASN A 137 5.23 -23.71 -9.18
N THR A 138 6.10 -23.19 -10.04
CA THR A 138 6.77 -21.90 -9.87
C THR A 138 6.67 -21.06 -11.15
N PRO A 139 6.60 -19.73 -11.06
CA PRO A 139 6.50 -18.89 -12.25
C PRO A 139 7.80 -18.88 -13.06
N PRO A 140 7.81 -19.32 -14.33
CA PRO A 140 9.02 -19.25 -15.15
C PRO A 140 9.36 -17.80 -15.49
N ARG A 141 10.66 -17.43 -15.45
CA ARG A 141 11.15 -16.05 -15.67
C ARG A 141 10.55 -15.39 -16.90
N GLY A 142 10.65 -16.02 -18.07
CA GLY A 142 10.12 -15.44 -19.32
C GLY A 142 8.62 -15.20 -19.30
N ARG A 143 7.83 -16.17 -18.79
CA ARG A 143 6.37 -16.04 -18.68
C ARG A 143 5.96 -15.00 -17.66
N PHE A 144 6.70 -14.91 -16.54
CA PHE A 144 6.51 -13.87 -15.54
C PHE A 144 6.73 -12.50 -16.15
N LEU A 145 7.86 -12.28 -16.83
CA LEU A 145 8.19 -10.99 -17.45
C LEU A 145 7.14 -10.57 -18.48
N VAL A 146 6.74 -11.47 -19.39
CA VAL A 146 5.68 -11.16 -20.38
C VAL A 146 4.36 -10.79 -19.69
N ARG A 147 3.94 -11.56 -18.69
CA ARG A 147 2.70 -11.28 -17.95
C ARG A 147 2.77 -9.94 -17.23
N GLN A 148 3.86 -9.67 -16.50
CA GLN A 148 4.01 -8.42 -15.75
C GLN A 148 4.08 -7.22 -16.71
N SER A 149 4.85 -7.31 -17.78
CA SER A 149 4.97 -6.24 -18.77
C SER A 149 3.62 -5.93 -19.44
N ALA A 150 2.85 -6.95 -19.84
CA ALA A 150 1.53 -6.74 -20.43
C ALA A 150 0.57 -6.02 -19.47
N ILE A 151 0.58 -6.41 -18.18
CA ILE A 151 -0.26 -5.78 -17.16
C ILE A 151 0.20 -4.35 -16.87
N VAL A 152 1.51 -4.10 -16.75
CA VAL A 152 2.08 -2.76 -16.51
C VAL A 152 1.73 -1.79 -17.65
N VAL A 153 1.82 -2.23 -18.90
CA VAL A 153 1.42 -1.42 -20.06
C VAL A 153 -0.07 -1.05 -19.97
N TRP A 154 -0.94 -2.01 -19.67
CA TRP A 154 -2.36 -1.72 -19.50
C TRP A 154 -2.65 -0.80 -18.31
N GLN A 155 -1.98 -1.01 -17.16
CA GLN A 155 -2.13 -0.17 -15.98
C GLN A 155 -1.70 1.27 -16.26
N TYR A 156 -0.61 1.47 -17.01
CA TYR A 156 -0.19 2.78 -17.47
C TYR A 156 -1.29 3.48 -18.29
N LEU A 157 -1.84 2.78 -19.30
CA LEU A 157 -2.91 3.32 -20.14
C LEU A 157 -4.18 3.64 -19.34
N ALA A 158 -4.54 2.78 -18.38
CA ALA A 158 -5.67 2.99 -17.50
C ALA A 158 -5.47 4.20 -16.58
N LEU A 159 -4.28 4.32 -15.97
CA LEU A 159 -3.92 5.46 -15.13
C LEU A 159 -3.91 6.76 -15.92
N ASP A 160 -3.48 6.75 -17.18
CA ASP A 160 -3.50 7.94 -18.03
C ASP A 160 -4.93 8.38 -18.38
N VAL A 161 -5.84 7.45 -18.66
CA VAL A 161 -7.29 7.76 -18.82
C VAL A 161 -7.85 8.37 -17.53
N LEU A 162 -7.55 7.76 -16.39
CA LEU A 162 -8.03 8.20 -15.07
C LEU A 162 -7.45 9.57 -14.69
N ALA A 163 -6.16 9.81 -14.96
CA ALA A 163 -5.48 11.08 -14.76
C ALA A 163 -6.09 12.19 -15.61
N THR A 164 -6.34 11.91 -16.90
CA THR A 164 -6.93 12.87 -17.83
C THR A 164 -8.35 13.25 -17.41
N LEU A 165 -9.17 12.26 -17.04
CA LEU A 165 -10.52 12.49 -16.52
C LEU A 165 -10.52 13.28 -15.20
N GLY A 166 -9.63 12.90 -14.27
CA GLY A 166 -9.46 13.60 -12.99
C GLY A 166 -9.06 15.05 -13.21
N LEU A 167 -8.10 15.31 -14.10
CA LEU A 167 -7.62 16.64 -14.43
C LEU A 167 -8.71 17.51 -15.06
N GLN A 168 -9.47 16.97 -16.03
CA GLN A 168 -10.60 17.69 -16.63
C GLN A 168 -11.62 18.11 -15.59
N ARG A 169 -12.00 17.19 -14.68
CA ARG A 169 -12.95 17.48 -13.59
C ARG A 169 -12.40 18.53 -12.62
N ALA A 170 -11.14 18.40 -12.20
CA ALA A 170 -10.51 19.35 -11.28
C ALA A 170 -10.45 20.76 -11.89
N LEU A 171 -10.08 20.88 -13.17
CA LEU A 171 -10.04 22.17 -13.88
C LEU A 171 -11.45 22.76 -14.08
N GLU A 172 -12.47 21.94 -14.37
CA GLU A 172 -13.85 22.40 -14.46
C GLU A 172 -14.36 22.93 -13.11
N GLN A 173 -14.01 22.26 -12.02
CA GLN A 173 -14.36 22.67 -10.67
C GLN A 173 -13.64 23.96 -10.26
N GLU A 174 -12.35 24.07 -10.56
CA GLU A 174 -11.54 25.28 -10.34
C GLU A 174 -12.11 26.48 -11.09
N LYS A 175 -12.45 26.32 -12.38
CA LYS A 175 -13.09 27.36 -13.21
C LYS A 175 -14.42 27.85 -12.64
N ARG A 176 -15.17 26.96 -11.99
CA ARG A 176 -16.46 27.32 -11.37
C ARG A 176 -16.29 28.08 -10.04
N GLY A 177 -15.08 28.14 -9.48
CA GLY A 177 -14.80 28.86 -8.22
C GLY A 177 -15.53 28.29 -6.99
N MET A 178 -16.00 27.04 -7.06
CA MET A 178 -17.05 26.52 -6.18
C MET A 178 -16.59 25.65 -5.01
N LEU A 179 -15.30 25.40 -4.83
CA LEU A 179 -14.88 24.40 -3.84
C LEU A 179 -14.31 25.02 -2.56
N PRO A 180 -14.98 24.82 -1.41
CA PRO A 180 -14.40 25.15 -0.12
C PRO A 180 -13.16 24.25 0.15
N PRO A 181 -12.19 24.73 0.93
CA PRO A 181 -10.99 23.97 1.30
C PRO A 181 -11.29 22.74 2.16
N VAL A 182 -12.51 22.65 2.73
CA VAL A 182 -12.97 21.57 3.59
C VAL A 182 -14.23 20.95 2.96
N PRO A 183 -14.40 19.62 2.98
CA PRO A 183 -15.61 18.97 2.47
C PRO A 183 -16.85 19.45 3.22
N GLN A 184 -17.93 19.70 2.47
CA GLN A 184 -19.25 19.92 3.03
C GLN A 184 -19.87 18.59 3.46
N TRP A 185 -20.46 18.59 4.66
CA TRP A 185 -21.10 17.41 5.25
C TRP A 185 -22.63 17.45 5.16
N ASP A 186 -23.19 18.66 5.08
CA ASP A 186 -24.62 18.88 4.88
C ASP A 186 -24.91 18.89 3.36
N MET A 187 -25.36 17.75 2.86
CA MET A 187 -25.56 17.47 1.43
C MET A 187 -26.74 16.53 1.23
N SER A 188 -27.33 16.56 0.03
CA SER A 188 -28.41 15.63 -0.33
C SER A 188 -27.90 14.19 -0.41
N THR A 189 -28.83 13.23 -0.36
CA THR A 189 -28.49 11.80 -0.51
C THR A 189 -27.80 11.49 -1.84
N GLU A 190 -28.23 12.14 -2.93
CA GLU A 190 -27.62 11.97 -4.26
C GLU A 190 -26.15 12.43 -4.26
N GLN A 191 -25.88 13.59 -3.67
CA GLN A 191 -24.51 14.12 -3.53
C GLN A 191 -23.65 13.21 -2.64
N TRP A 192 -24.22 12.58 -1.62
CA TRP A 192 -23.52 11.59 -0.81
C TRP A 192 -23.17 10.33 -1.60
N ILE A 193 -24.08 9.84 -2.46
CA ILE A 193 -23.82 8.70 -3.35
C ILE A 193 -22.68 9.04 -4.31
N GLU A 194 -22.73 10.20 -4.95
CA GLU A 194 -21.66 10.68 -5.85
C GLU A 194 -20.31 10.79 -5.11
N ARG A 195 -20.32 11.33 -3.90
CA ARG A 195 -19.12 11.45 -3.06
C ARG A 195 -18.53 10.08 -2.73
N ILE A 196 -19.36 9.14 -2.28
CA ILE A 196 -18.93 7.77 -1.98
C ILE A 196 -18.33 7.12 -3.22
N ILE A 197 -19.00 7.21 -4.37
CA ILE A 197 -18.48 6.66 -5.62
C ILE A 197 -17.13 7.29 -5.98
N SER A 198 -17.03 8.62 -5.90
CA SER A 198 -15.78 9.34 -6.17
C SER A 198 -14.65 8.89 -5.25
N ASN A 199 -14.92 8.77 -3.95
CA ASN A 199 -13.93 8.34 -2.96
C ASN A 199 -13.51 6.88 -3.17
N ILE A 200 -14.44 6.00 -3.54
CA ILE A 200 -14.13 4.60 -3.87
C ILE A 200 -13.26 4.53 -5.13
N MET A 201 -13.63 5.27 -6.16
CA MET A 201 -12.90 5.29 -7.43
C MET A 201 -11.50 5.90 -7.26
N ALA A 202 -11.40 7.15 -6.83
CA ALA A 202 -10.12 7.84 -6.68
C ALA A 202 -9.28 7.21 -5.56
N GLY A 203 -9.91 6.93 -4.42
CA GLY A 203 -9.19 6.54 -3.23
C GLY A 203 -8.71 5.11 -3.20
N PHE A 204 -9.49 4.18 -3.76
CA PHE A 204 -9.20 2.76 -3.65
C PHE A 204 -8.92 2.09 -5.00
N VAL A 205 -9.67 2.42 -6.06
CA VAL A 205 -9.43 1.82 -7.39
C VAL A 205 -8.17 2.40 -8.03
N VAL A 206 -8.07 3.73 -8.15
CA VAL A 206 -6.89 4.39 -8.72
C VAL A 206 -5.65 4.07 -7.90
N SER A 207 -5.70 4.26 -6.58
CA SER A 207 -4.59 3.93 -5.68
C SER A 207 -4.14 2.47 -5.79
N ARG A 208 -5.08 1.52 -5.94
CA ARG A 208 -4.75 0.10 -6.16
C ARG A 208 -3.96 -0.10 -7.44
N ILE A 209 -4.49 0.40 -8.57
CA ILE A 209 -3.84 0.27 -9.88
C ILE A 209 -2.43 0.85 -9.82
N LEU A 210 -2.28 1.98 -9.14
CA LEU A 210 -1.05 2.73 -9.07
C LEU A 210 0.01 2.07 -8.19
N ILE A 211 -0.34 1.60 -6.99
CA ILE A 211 0.58 0.85 -6.13
C ILE A 211 0.98 -0.48 -6.79
N ASP A 212 0.03 -1.16 -7.44
CA ASP A 212 0.30 -2.41 -8.16
C ASP A 212 1.19 -2.18 -9.40
N PHE A 213 0.99 -1.08 -10.13
CA PHE A 213 1.85 -0.68 -11.26
C PHE A 213 3.32 -0.55 -10.82
N HIS A 214 3.59 0.20 -9.73
CA HIS A 214 4.95 0.39 -9.24
C HIS A 214 5.57 -0.93 -8.79
N HIS A 215 4.84 -1.73 -8.01
CA HIS A 215 5.31 -3.06 -7.59
C HIS A 215 5.66 -3.96 -8.76
N ARG A 216 4.82 -4.00 -9.79
CA ARG A 216 5.07 -4.82 -10.99
C ARG A 216 6.24 -4.28 -11.78
N ALA A 217 6.35 -2.97 -11.98
CA ALA A 217 7.49 -2.34 -12.64
C ALA A 217 8.81 -2.68 -11.93
N PHE A 218 8.86 -2.56 -10.60
CA PHE A 218 10.01 -2.98 -9.81
C PHE A 218 10.30 -4.48 -9.96
N SER A 219 9.27 -5.33 -9.94
CA SER A 219 9.46 -6.78 -10.12
C SER A 219 10.03 -7.15 -11.51
N ILE A 220 9.63 -6.43 -12.57
CA ILE A 220 10.17 -6.61 -13.92
C ILE A 220 11.65 -6.26 -13.94
N ILE A 221 12.05 -5.17 -13.30
CA ILE A 221 13.45 -4.75 -13.22
C ILE A 221 14.27 -5.80 -12.48
N LEU A 222 13.86 -6.18 -11.26
CA LEU A 222 14.60 -7.13 -10.43
C LEU A 222 14.73 -8.51 -11.09
N VAL A 223 13.63 -9.08 -11.57
CA VAL A 223 13.62 -10.39 -12.25
C VAL A 223 14.27 -10.32 -13.65
N GLY A 224 14.14 -9.18 -14.32
CA GLY A 224 14.72 -8.91 -15.63
C GLY A 224 16.24 -8.88 -15.59
N PHE A 225 16.84 -8.31 -14.54
CA PHE A 225 18.29 -8.34 -14.32
C PHE A 225 18.78 -9.61 -13.60
N GLY A 226 17.89 -10.50 -13.17
CA GLY A 226 18.25 -11.71 -12.42
C GLY A 226 18.67 -11.44 -10.97
N LEU A 227 18.30 -10.28 -10.43
CA LEU A 227 18.54 -9.90 -9.03
C LEU A 227 17.53 -10.55 -8.08
N ASP A 228 16.38 -11.00 -8.61
CA ASP A 228 15.38 -11.73 -7.83
C ASP A 228 14.67 -12.80 -8.66
N SER A 229 14.00 -13.74 -7.98
CA SER A 229 13.20 -14.78 -8.61
C SER A 229 11.73 -14.34 -8.76
N PRO A 230 10.99 -14.86 -9.75
CA PRO A 230 9.56 -14.63 -9.89
C PRO A 230 8.73 -15.02 -8.65
N GLU A 231 9.17 -16.06 -7.92
CA GLU A 231 8.48 -16.58 -6.72
C GLU A 231 8.47 -15.58 -5.57
N ASN A 232 9.50 -14.73 -5.53
CA ASN A 232 9.70 -13.69 -4.55
C ASN A 232 8.86 -12.42 -4.81
N CYS A 233 8.12 -12.39 -5.93
CA CYS A 233 7.29 -11.28 -6.35
C CYS A 233 5.78 -11.63 -6.39
N PRO A 234 5.17 -12.16 -5.30
CA PRO A 234 3.74 -12.43 -5.28
C PRO A 234 2.94 -11.11 -5.34
N PRO A 235 1.66 -11.17 -5.78
CA PRO A 235 0.77 -10.01 -5.81
C PRO A 235 0.71 -9.26 -4.48
N LEU A 236 0.45 -7.95 -4.52
CA LEU A 236 0.29 -7.14 -3.32
C LEU A 236 -1.09 -7.29 -2.67
N TYR A 237 -2.10 -7.49 -3.49
CA TYR A 237 -3.50 -7.48 -3.09
C TYR A 237 -4.06 -8.90 -3.04
N GLY A 238 -4.93 -9.14 -2.06
CA GLY A 238 -5.71 -10.37 -1.98
C GLY A 238 -6.92 -10.36 -2.90
N ARG A 239 -7.83 -11.31 -2.68
CA ARG A 239 -9.07 -11.44 -3.48
C ARG A 239 -10.06 -10.35 -3.11
N ALA A 240 -10.71 -9.71 -4.09
CA ALA A 240 -11.75 -8.72 -3.85
C ALA A 240 -12.92 -9.27 -3.01
N LEU A 241 -13.22 -10.57 -3.12
CA LEU A 241 -14.24 -11.25 -2.32
C LEU A 241 -13.96 -11.27 -0.81
N ASP A 242 -12.71 -11.04 -0.39
CA ASP A 242 -12.34 -10.96 1.02
C ASP A 242 -12.56 -9.54 1.60
N ALA A 243 -13.01 -8.58 0.78
CA ALA A 243 -13.36 -7.21 1.18
C ALA A 243 -14.85 -7.08 1.63
N ASP A 244 -15.51 -8.18 1.98
CA ASP A 244 -16.89 -8.21 2.49
C ASP A 244 -17.02 -7.73 3.95
N THR A 245 -15.95 -7.18 4.52
CA THR A 245 -15.87 -6.54 5.85
C THR A 245 -14.72 -5.52 5.81
N VAL A 246 -14.79 -4.44 6.57
CA VAL A 246 -13.69 -3.48 6.82
C VAL A 246 -12.46 -4.20 7.35
N ARG A 247 -12.62 -5.19 8.25
CA ARG A 247 -11.50 -6.01 8.72
C ARG A 247 -10.88 -6.85 7.59
N GLY A 248 -11.70 -7.43 6.72
CA GLY A 248 -11.26 -8.21 5.57
C GLY A 248 -10.59 -7.34 4.50
N PHE A 249 -11.12 -6.14 4.27
CA PHE A 249 -10.58 -5.15 3.37
C PHE A 249 -9.12 -4.83 3.75
N TRP A 250 -8.85 -4.36 4.96
CA TRP A 250 -7.49 -4.01 5.40
C TRP A 250 -6.59 -5.23 5.61
N GLY A 251 -7.14 -6.29 6.20
CA GLY A 251 -6.36 -7.44 6.65
C GLY A 251 -6.07 -8.49 5.58
N LYS A 252 -6.83 -8.52 4.48
CA LYS A 252 -6.71 -9.58 3.46
C LYS A 252 -6.66 -9.05 2.03
N PHE A 253 -7.46 -8.03 1.70
CA PHE A 253 -7.57 -7.54 0.33
C PHE A 253 -6.54 -6.46 0.01
N TRP A 254 -6.44 -5.41 0.83
CA TRP A 254 -5.58 -4.25 0.61
C TRP A 254 -4.09 -4.64 0.65
N HIS A 255 -3.20 -3.77 0.16
CA HIS A 255 -1.78 -4.10 0.07
C HIS A 255 -1.18 -4.45 1.44
N GLN A 256 -0.40 -5.51 1.53
CA GLN A 256 0.18 -5.98 2.80
C GLN A 256 1.60 -5.44 3.07
N LEU A 257 2.07 -4.45 2.30
CA LEU A 257 3.42 -3.86 2.41
C LEU A 257 3.74 -3.28 3.79
N LEU A 258 2.75 -2.69 4.48
CA LEU A 258 2.95 -2.04 5.78
C LEU A 258 2.61 -2.94 6.98
N GLN A 259 2.20 -4.20 6.74
CA GLN A 259 1.69 -5.07 7.79
C GLN A 259 2.74 -5.33 8.88
N ASN A 260 3.88 -5.93 8.52
CA ASN A 260 4.98 -6.21 9.45
C ASN A 260 5.51 -4.95 10.18
N PRO A 261 5.98 -3.89 9.47
CA PRO A 261 6.58 -2.74 10.12
C PRO A 261 5.64 -2.05 11.14
N LEU A 262 4.36 -1.87 10.80
CA LEU A 262 3.42 -1.20 11.69
C LEU A 262 2.95 -2.09 12.84
N THR A 263 2.74 -3.39 12.59
CA THR A 263 2.35 -4.32 13.67
C THR A 263 3.46 -4.52 14.70
N SER A 264 4.73 -4.48 14.30
CA SER A 264 5.86 -4.53 15.24
C SER A 264 5.92 -3.32 16.15
N VAL A 265 5.76 -2.10 15.61
CA VAL A 265 5.68 -0.87 16.41
C VAL A 265 4.49 -0.93 17.38
N SER A 266 3.34 -1.39 16.89
CA SER A 266 2.15 -1.59 17.69
C SER A 266 2.32 -2.61 18.82
N ALA A 267 2.97 -3.74 18.54
CA ALA A 267 3.25 -4.77 19.52
C ALA A 267 4.17 -4.23 20.62
N PHE A 268 5.24 -3.52 20.24
CA PHE A 268 6.14 -2.86 21.19
C PHE A 268 5.40 -1.86 22.08
N ILE A 269 4.59 -0.95 21.50
CA ILE A 269 3.85 0.04 22.28
C ILE A 269 2.86 -0.63 23.23
N THR A 270 2.09 -1.61 22.76
CA THR A 270 1.04 -2.20 23.58
C THR A 270 1.57 -3.17 24.64
N GLN A 271 2.63 -3.93 24.36
CA GLN A 271 3.14 -4.97 25.25
C GLN A 271 4.25 -4.45 26.15
N GLU A 272 5.24 -3.77 25.58
CA GLU A 272 6.46 -3.36 26.31
C GLU A 272 6.28 -2.01 27.00
N LEU A 273 5.69 -1.01 26.31
CA LEU A 273 5.52 0.33 26.88
C LEU A 273 4.30 0.44 27.80
N LEU A 274 3.15 -0.09 27.36
CA LEU A 274 1.90 0.00 28.11
C LEU A 274 1.62 -1.21 29.01
N GLY A 275 2.38 -2.31 28.88
CA GLY A 275 2.21 -3.50 29.71
C GLY A 275 0.83 -4.17 29.58
N LEU A 276 0.13 -4.01 28.44
CA LEU A 276 -1.23 -4.51 28.29
C LEU A 276 -1.26 -6.04 28.30
N GLN A 277 -2.22 -6.61 29.04
CA GLN A 277 -2.35 -8.07 29.16
C GLN A 277 -2.49 -8.74 27.77
N PRO A 278 -1.63 -9.72 27.45
CA PRO A 278 -1.70 -10.46 26.19
C PRO A 278 -3.08 -11.07 25.96
N ARG A 279 -3.58 -10.97 24.73
CA ARG A 279 -4.88 -11.49 24.26
C ARG A 279 -6.11 -10.84 24.89
N SER A 280 -5.95 -9.75 25.65
CA SER A 280 -7.09 -8.96 26.13
C SER A 280 -7.76 -8.16 24.99
N LEU A 281 -9.04 -7.79 25.18
CA LEU A 281 -9.75 -6.93 24.23
C LEU A 281 -9.11 -5.54 24.10
N VAL A 282 -8.65 -4.99 25.23
CA VAL A 282 -7.95 -3.69 25.27
C VAL A 282 -6.68 -3.77 24.44
N GLN A 283 -5.83 -4.78 24.66
CA GLN A 283 -4.61 -4.97 23.87
C GLN A 283 -4.93 -5.14 22.37
N ARG A 284 -5.97 -5.89 22.02
CA ARG A 284 -6.38 -6.11 20.63
C ARG A 284 -6.75 -4.81 19.92
N TYR A 285 -7.62 -3.99 20.52
CA TYR A 285 -8.07 -2.76 19.89
C TYR A 285 -7.03 -1.64 19.97
N MET A 286 -6.23 -1.59 21.04
CA MET A 286 -5.09 -0.67 21.10
C MET A 286 -4.05 -1.00 20.03
N ASN A 287 -3.81 -2.29 19.73
CA ASN A 287 -2.92 -2.64 18.62
C ASN A 287 -3.45 -2.11 17.29
N VAL A 288 -4.74 -2.34 17.01
CA VAL A 288 -5.38 -1.85 15.79
C VAL A 288 -5.28 -0.32 15.72
N PHE A 289 -5.59 0.38 16.82
CA PHE A 289 -5.49 1.84 16.89
C PHE A 289 -4.07 2.33 16.57
N VAL A 290 -3.04 1.76 17.20
CA VAL A 290 -1.65 2.19 16.98
C VAL A 290 -1.19 1.94 15.54
N VAL A 291 -1.53 0.77 14.96
CA VAL A 291 -1.25 0.48 13.54
C VAL A 291 -1.85 1.54 12.63
N PHE A 292 -3.13 1.86 12.84
CA PHE A 292 -3.83 2.86 12.02
C PHE A 292 -3.34 4.29 12.28
N PHE A 293 -2.98 4.62 13.52
CA PHE A 293 -2.37 5.91 13.86
C PHE A 293 -1.04 6.13 13.12
N CYS A 294 -0.14 5.14 13.16
CA CYS A 294 1.12 5.20 12.42
C CYS A 294 0.90 5.24 10.90
N SER A 295 -0.10 4.50 10.39
CA SER A 295 -0.48 4.56 8.98
C SER A 295 -1.00 5.94 8.57
N GLY A 296 -1.83 6.57 9.40
CA GLY A 296 -2.32 7.93 9.18
C GLY A 296 -1.18 8.95 9.16
N GLY A 297 -0.21 8.82 10.07
CA GLY A 297 0.97 9.70 10.10
C GLY A 297 1.82 9.60 8.84
N LEU A 298 1.98 8.38 8.31
CA LEU A 298 2.65 8.15 7.02
C LEU A 298 1.91 8.86 5.89
N HIS A 299 0.59 8.70 5.79
CA HIS A 299 -0.20 9.33 4.72
C HIS A 299 -0.27 10.86 4.85
N LEU A 300 -0.28 11.40 6.07
CA LEU A 300 -0.17 12.85 6.31
C LEU A 300 1.15 13.40 5.75
N ILE A 301 2.27 12.69 5.96
CA ILE A 301 3.56 13.09 5.38
C ILE A 301 3.48 13.07 3.85
N LEU A 302 2.86 12.04 3.27
CA LEU A 302 2.68 11.95 1.81
C LEU A 302 1.83 13.09 1.26
N ASP A 303 0.73 13.45 1.92
CA ASP A 303 -0.12 14.58 1.55
C ASP A 303 0.66 15.91 1.58
N ILE A 304 1.45 16.15 2.64
CA ILE A 304 2.31 17.34 2.75
C ILE A 304 3.32 17.39 1.61
N VAL A 305 3.93 16.25 1.28
CA VAL A 305 4.87 16.12 0.16
C VAL A 305 4.21 16.39 -1.19
N GLN A 306 2.92 16.07 -1.33
CA GLN A 306 2.12 16.41 -2.51
C GLN A 306 1.62 17.86 -2.52
N GLY A 307 1.96 18.67 -1.51
CA GLY A 307 1.54 20.06 -1.41
C GLY A 307 0.13 20.25 -0.85
N ILE A 308 -0.41 19.26 -0.14
CA ILE A 308 -1.64 19.39 0.65
C ILE A 308 -1.25 19.85 2.06
N PRO A 309 -1.75 21.02 2.53
CA PRO A 309 -1.50 21.47 3.90
C PRO A 309 -1.96 20.45 4.94
N ALA A 310 -1.23 20.33 6.04
CA ALA A 310 -1.53 19.36 7.09
C ALA A 310 -2.95 19.51 7.67
N GLN A 311 -3.47 20.74 7.68
CA GLN A 311 -4.82 21.07 8.17
C GLN A 311 -5.93 20.59 7.22
N GLU A 312 -5.62 20.42 5.92
CA GLU A 312 -6.57 19.99 4.89
C GLU A 312 -6.51 18.48 4.61
N SER A 313 -5.41 17.81 4.98
CA SER A 313 -5.13 16.41 4.61
C SER A 313 -6.23 15.42 4.97
N GLY A 314 -6.84 15.51 6.15
CA GLY A 314 -7.84 14.53 6.62
C GLY A 314 -7.33 13.10 6.83
N ALA A 315 -6.06 12.79 6.49
CA ALA A 315 -5.49 11.45 6.57
C ALA A 315 -5.58 10.86 7.98
N MET A 316 -5.12 11.61 9.00
CA MET A 316 -5.18 11.14 10.39
C MET A 316 -6.59 10.73 10.80
N LEU A 317 -7.59 11.58 10.51
CA LEU A 317 -8.98 11.31 10.83
C LEU A 317 -9.50 10.03 10.16
N PHE A 318 -9.20 9.85 8.87
CA PHE A 318 -9.60 8.65 8.13
C PHE A 318 -8.99 7.37 8.73
N PHE A 319 -7.69 7.35 8.98
CA PHE A 319 -7.05 6.13 9.48
C PHE A 319 -7.42 5.84 10.93
N VAL A 320 -7.44 6.83 11.84
CA VAL A 320 -7.79 6.60 13.26
C VAL A 320 -9.26 6.26 13.49
N THR A 321 -10.14 6.50 12.52
CA THR A 321 -11.54 6.05 12.58
C THR A 321 -11.69 4.58 12.19
N ALA A 322 -10.80 4.00 11.39
CA ALA A 322 -10.90 2.59 10.96
C ALA A 322 -11.08 1.55 12.09
N PRO A 323 -10.42 1.66 13.27
CA PRO A 323 -10.70 0.79 14.42
C PRO A 323 -12.16 0.77 14.85
N LEU A 324 -12.89 1.90 14.74
CA LEU A 324 -14.31 1.99 15.07
C LEU A 324 -15.15 1.08 14.17
N GLY A 325 -14.86 1.05 12.86
CA GLY A 325 -15.53 0.16 11.92
C GLY A 325 -15.32 -1.31 12.28
N LEU A 326 -14.11 -1.66 12.72
CA LEU A 326 -13.78 -3.00 13.21
C LEU A 326 -14.53 -3.36 14.51
N ILE A 327 -14.72 -2.40 15.42
CA ILE A 327 -15.48 -2.59 16.65
C ILE A 327 -16.96 -2.80 16.32
N VAL A 328 -17.55 -1.98 15.45
CA VAL A 328 -18.94 -2.11 15.00
C VAL A 328 -19.18 -3.49 14.40
N GLU A 329 -18.30 -3.95 13.52
CA GLU A 329 -18.39 -5.29 12.93
C GLU A 329 -18.34 -6.41 13.97
N ASP A 330 -17.44 -6.30 14.93
CA ASP A 330 -17.28 -7.33 15.96
C ASP A 330 -18.48 -7.33 16.92
N CYS A 331 -19.06 -6.17 17.23
CA CYS A 331 -20.32 -6.02 17.99
C CYS A 331 -21.50 -6.66 17.25
N ILE A 332 -21.70 -6.34 15.96
CA ILE A 332 -22.77 -6.94 15.14
C ILE A 332 -22.63 -8.46 15.10
N LYS A 333 -21.41 -8.97 14.89
CA LYS A 333 -21.14 -10.43 14.90
C LYS A 333 -21.43 -11.05 16.26
N ALA A 334 -21.11 -10.36 17.36
CA ALA A 334 -21.39 -10.85 18.71
C ALA A 334 -22.89 -10.90 19.00
N LEU A 335 -23.62 -9.83 18.67
CA LEU A 335 -25.09 -9.78 18.79
C LEU A 335 -25.75 -10.86 17.95
N TRP A 336 -25.36 -10.99 16.67
CA TRP A 336 -25.89 -12.02 15.79
C TRP A 336 -25.70 -13.43 16.35
N LYS A 337 -24.50 -13.73 16.89
CA LYS A 337 -24.23 -15.02 17.55
C LYS A 337 -25.08 -15.20 18.81
N HIS A 338 -25.29 -14.15 19.59
CA HIS A 338 -26.10 -14.21 20.80
C HIS A 338 -27.57 -14.55 20.47
N PHE A 339 -28.16 -13.89 19.47
CA PHE A 339 -29.54 -14.17 19.05
C PHE A 339 -29.69 -15.46 18.23
N SER A 340 -28.68 -15.82 17.43
CA SER A 340 -28.71 -17.05 16.62
C SER A 340 -28.49 -18.32 17.42
N LYS A 341 -27.97 -18.25 18.66
CA LYS A 341 -27.90 -19.40 19.58
C LYS A 341 -29.27 -20.03 19.91
N ALA A 342 -30.38 -19.37 19.53
CA ALA A 342 -31.72 -19.94 19.57
C ALA A 342 -31.97 -21.00 18.48
N HIS A 343 -31.10 -21.12 17.47
CA HIS A 343 -31.10 -22.19 16.47
C HIS A 343 -29.80 -22.97 16.64
N GLY A 344 -29.91 -24.29 16.83
CA GLY A 344 -28.82 -25.19 17.26
C GLY A 344 -27.52 -25.13 16.43
N PRO A 345 -26.48 -25.92 16.77
CA PRO A 345 -25.16 -25.80 16.17
C PRO A 345 -25.21 -26.07 14.66
N GLY A 346 -25.31 -24.99 13.88
CA GLY A 346 -25.32 -25.04 12.42
C GLY A 346 -23.94 -25.42 11.89
N GLN A 347 -23.90 -26.43 11.02
CA GLN A 347 -22.73 -26.79 10.21
C GLN A 347 -22.06 -25.54 9.61
N ILE A 348 -20.73 -25.59 9.50
CA ILE A 348 -19.92 -24.58 8.81
C ILE A 348 -20.35 -24.56 7.34
N THR A 349 -21.38 -23.77 7.05
CA THR A 349 -21.81 -23.46 5.69
C THR A 349 -21.05 -22.23 5.24
N THR A 350 -20.63 -22.25 3.97
CA THR A 350 -20.05 -21.07 3.33
C THR A 350 -21.00 -19.89 3.49
N LYS A 351 -20.50 -18.71 3.89
CA LYS A 351 -21.33 -17.50 4.06
C LYS A 351 -22.28 -17.33 2.86
N PRO A 352 -23.60 -17.24 3.06
CA PRO A 352 -24.55 -17.05 1.98
C PRO A 352 -24.28 -15.72 1.25
N LEU A 353 -24.66 -15.65 -0.03
CA LEU A 353 -24.37 -14.49 -0.89
C LEU A 353 -24.93 -13.18 -0.32
N TRP A 354 -26.12 -13.21 0.30
CA TRP A 354 -26.71 -12.01 0.89
C TRP A 354 -25.87 -11.44 2.04
N GLN A 355 -25.22 -12.28 2.86
CA GLN A 355 -24.33 -11.81 3.92
C GLN A 355 -23.08 -11.16 3.36
N ARG A 356 -22.55 -11.72 2.25
CA ARG A 356 -21.42 -11.12 1.54
C ARG A 356 -21.80 -9.78 0.92
N ALA A 357 -22.97 -9.70 0.28
CA ALA A 357 -23.46 -8.46 -0.31
C ALA A 357 -23.67 -7.37 0.74
N LEU A 358 -24.30 -7.71 1.88
CA LEU A 358 -24.50 -6.79 3.00
C LEU A 358 -23.17 -6.32 3.59
N GLY A 359 -22.23 -7.23 3.82
CA GLY A 359 -20.92 -6.88 4.35
C GLY A 359 -20.07 -6.04 3.39
N LEU A 360 -20.19 -6.29 2.08
CA LEU A 360 -19.58 -5.45 1.05
C LEU A 360 -20.20 -4.05 1.01
N ALA A 361 -21.54 -3.96 1.06
CA ALA A 361 -22.23 -2.67 1.12
C ALA A 361 -21.82 -1.86 2.37
N TRP A 362 -21.72 -2.52 3.53
CA TRP A 362 -21.18 -1.92 4.76
C TRP A 362 -19.75 -1.42 4.56
N SER A 363 -18.87 -2.23 3.95
CA SER A 363 -17.46 -1.87 3.74
C SER A 363 -17.31 -0.68 2.79
N ILE A 364 -18.09 -0.67 1.70
CA ILE A 364 -18.14 0.44 0.73
C ILE A 364 -18.65 1.72 1.41
N ALA A 365 -19.75 1.63 2.16
CA ALA A 365 -20.30 2.77 2.87
C ALA A 365 -19.31 3.32 3.91
N TRP A 366 -18.73 2.43 4.73
CA TRP A 366 -17.73 2.80 5.73
C TRP A 366 -16.54 3.51 5.11
N LEU A 367 -15.89 2.88 4.12
CA LEU A 367 -14.71 3.43 3.47
C LEU A 367 -15.04 4.69 2.68
N GLY A 368 -16.14 4.71 1.93
CA GLY A 368 -16.56 5.85 1.13
C GLY A 368 -16.87 7.08 1.96
N VAL A 369 -17.59 6.92 3.08
CA VAL A 369 -17.93 8.05 3.97
C VAL A 369 -16.69 8.54 4.73
N THR A 370 -16.00 7.63 5.44
CA THR A 370 -14.89 8.01 6.33
C THR A 370 -13.68 8.59 5.59
N SER A 371 -13.49 8.23 4.31
CA SER A 371 -12.39 8.74 3.51
C SER A 371 -12.65 10.10 2.84
N THR A 372 -13.84 10.69 3.03
CA THR A 372 -14.20 11.98 2.42
C THR A 372 -13.19 13.07 2.74
N GLY A 373 -12.85 13.26 4.02
CA GLY A 373 -11.86 14.26 4.41
C GLY A 373 -10.47 14.03 3.81
N PHE A 374 -10.11 12.76 3.56
CA PHE A 374 -8.81 12.37 3.05
C PHE A 374 -8.67 12.53 1.53
N PHE A 375 -9.66 12.04 0.78
CA PHE A 375 -9.60 12.09 -0.69
C PHE A 375 -10.10 13.40 -1.28
N TYR A 376 -10.89 14.18 -0.56
CA TYR A 376 -11.36 15.48 -1.02
C TYR A 376 -10.22 16.40 -1.50
N PRO A 377 -9.21 16.75 -0.68
CA PRO A 377 -8.12 17.61 -1.13
C PRO A 377 -7.29 16.99 -2.27
N GLN A 378 -7.23 15.66 -2.35
CA GLN A 378 -6.49 14.96 -3.40
C GLN A 378 -7.19 15.04 -4.76
N VAL A 379 -8.52 14.92 -4.80
CA VAL A 379 -9.31 14.89 -6.04
C VAL A 379 -9.51 16.29 -6.63
N VAL A 380 -9.64 17.31 -5.78
CA VAL A 380 -9.98 18.67 -6.23
C VAL A 380 -8.79 19.46 -6.78
N ARG A 381 -7.56 19.00 -6.54
CA ARG A 381 -6.33 19.68 -6.91
C ARG A 381 -5.81 19.16 -8.28
N PRO A 382 -5.75 20.00 -9.33
CA PRO A 382 -5.26 19.59 -10.65
C PRO A 382 -3.85 18.99 -10.63
N GLN A 383 -2.94 19.55 -9.82
CA GLN A 383 -1.55 19.08 -9.70
C GLN A 383 -1.44 17.65 -9.16
N ASN A 384 -2.44 17.18 -8.42
CA ASN A 384 -2.46 15.83 -7.86
C ASN A 384 -2.96 14.77 -8.86
N GLN A 385 -3.47 15.20 -10.03
CA GLN A 385 -3.96 14.30 -11.07
C GLN A 385 -2.85 13.79 -11.99
N ALA A 386 -1.60 14.22 -11.79
CA ALA A 386 -0.42 13.73 -12.52
C ALA A 386 -0.02 12.31 -12.04
N LEU A 387 -0.74 11.29 -12.51
CA LEU A 387 -0.50 9.89 -12.17
C LEU A 387 0.54 9.21 -13.09
N VAL A 388 0.69 9.71 -14.32
CA VAL A 388 1.63 9.23 -15.33
C VAL A 388 2.53 10.38 -15.80
N PRO A 389 3.79 10.12 -16.20
CA PRO A 389 4.73 11.17 -16.60
C PRO A 389 4.35 11.83 -17.93
N PHE A 390 3.54 11.16 -18.75
CA PHE A 390 3.16 11.61 -20.07
C PHE A 390 1.76 11.08 -20.40
N SER A 391 0.94 11.92 -21.03
CA SER A 391 -0.43 11.55 -21.39
C SER A 391 -0.55 11.19 -22.87
N LEU A 392 -0.84 9.92 -23.15
CA LEU A 392 -1.27 9.45 -24.46
C LEU A 392 -2.70 9.89 -24.74
N ALA A 393 -3.57 9.96 -23.72
CA ALA A 393 -4.97 10.30 -23.88
C ALA A 393 -5.12 11.75 -24.36
N GLY A 394 -4.21 12.63 -23.93
CA GLY A 394 -4.09 13.99 -24.44
C GLY A 394 -3.67 14.07 -25.92
N GLN A 395 -3.00 13.05 -26.47
CA GLN A 395 -2.54 13.03 -27.87
C GLN A 395 -3.51 12.33 -28.82
N ILE A 396 -3.98 11.14 -28.47
CA ILE A 396 -4.84 10.32 -29.35
C ILE A 396 -6.33 10.49 -29.06
N GLY A 397 -6.68 11.21 -28.00
CA GLY A 397 -8.05 11.43 -27.56
C GLY A 397 -8.50 10.43 -26.50
N LEU A 398 -9.16 10.96 -25.47
CA LEU A 398 -9.61 10.22 -24.29
C LEU A 398 -10.52 9.03 -24.63
N LEU A 399 -11.47 9.20 -25.55
CA LEU A 399 -12.43 8.15 -25.92
C LEU A 399 -11.74 6.97 -26.60
N ILE A 400 -10.78 7.24 -27.49
CA ILE A 400 -10.01 6.21 -28.19
C ILE A 400 -9.20 5.41 -27.17
N GLN A 401 -8.50 6.10 -26.27
CA GLN A 401 -7.71 5.42 -25.26
C GLN A 401 -8.57 4.64 -24.26
N ALA A 402 -9.72 5.18 -23.84
CA ALA A 402 -10.66 4.45 -23.00
C ALA A 402 -11.14 3.16 -23.68
N GLY A 403 -11.42 3.19 -24.99
CA GLY A 403 -11.70 2.00 -25.78
C GLY A 403 -10.57 0.98 -25.76
N VAL A 404 -9.32 1.43 -25.95
CA VAL A 404 -8.12 0.58 -25.87
C VAL A 404 -7.97 -0.06 -24.48
N VAL A 405 -8.19 0.70 -23.40
CA VAL A 405 -8.12 0.20 -22.02
C VAL A 405 -9.19 -0.85 -21.77
N LEU A 406 -10.42 -0.64 -22.24
CA LEU A 406 -11.52 -1.59 -22.08
C LEU A 406 -11.23 -2.91 -22.81
N VAL A 407 -10.88 -2.84 -24.10
CA VAL A 407 -10.55 -4.02 -24.91
C VAL A 407 -9.31 -4.73 -24.35
N GLY A 408 -8.26 -3.98 -24.05
CA GLY A 408 -7.02 -4.50 -23.47
C GLY A 408 -7.25 -5.19 -22.13
N GLY A 409 -8.14 -4.64 -21.29
CA GLY A 409 -8.51 -5.24 -20.00
C GLY A 409 -9.20 -6.59 -20.20
N GLY A 410 -10.11 -6.70 -21.17
CA GLY A 410 -10.76 -7.96 -21.54
C GLY A 410 -9.76 -9.00 -22.06
N VAL A 411 -8.81 -8.58 -22.91
CA VAL A 411 -7.73 -9.45 -23.41
C VAL A 411 -6.85 -9.94 -22.27
N LEU A 412 -6.42 -9.05 -21.37
CA LEU A 412 -5.60 -9.41 -20.22
C LEU A 412 -6.32 -10.39 -19.29
N ALA A 413 -7.59 -10.15 -18.99
CA ALA A 413 -8.41 -11.03 -18.17
C ALA A 413 -8.49 -12.44 -18.76
N LYS A 414 -8.62 -12.54 -20.10
CA LYS A 414 -8.71 -13.83 -20.81
C LYS A 414 -7.35 -14.54 -20.93
N VAL A 415 -6.30 -13.82 -21.30
CA VAL A 415 -4.99 -14.39 -21.64
C VAL A 415 -4.13 -14.62 -20.40
N PHE A 416 -4.08 -13.63 -19.51
CA PHE A 416 -3.19 -13.61 -18.35
C PHE A 416 -3.91 -13.89 -17.02
N GLU A 417 -5.24 -14.08 -17.06
CA GLU A 417 -6.07 -14.37 -15.88
C GLU A 417 -5.74 -13.43 -14.72
N VAL A 418 -5.76 -12.13 -15.02
CA VAL A 418 -5.44 -11.08 -14.05
C VAL A 418 -6.38 -11.17 -12.85
N GLU A 419 -5.82 -11.01 -11.66
CA GLU A 419 -6.59 -11.00 -10.43
C GLU A 419 -7.48 -9.75 -10.38
N VAL A 420 -8.80 -9.95 -10.42
CA VAL A 420 -9.79 -8.88 -10.21
C VAL A 420 -9.95 -8.61 -8.72
#